data_AF-A0A7S1E6J8-F1
#
_entry.id   AF-A0A7S1E6J8-F1
#
_cell.length_a   1.000
_cell.length_b   1.000
_cell.length_c   1.000
_cell.angle_alpha   90.00
_cell.angle_beta   90.00
_cell.angle_gamma   90.00
#
_symmetry.space_group_name_H-M   'P 1'
#
loop_
_entity.id
_entity.type
_entity.pdbx_description
1 polymer ?
#
loop_
_entity_poly.entity_id
_entity_poly.type
_entity_poly.pdbx_seq_one_letter_code
_entity_poly.pdbx_strand_id
1 'polypeptide(L)'
;EDALENVGANNLEVYIREFLPLEWSLPAGRSHHNAFTKVLVDKTSDKVVGIHFLGPNAGEVMQGYGAAMKNGLTYSTLKKTVGIHPTSSEEIVTIAITKSSGEDAAAGG
;
A
#
# COMPACT_ATOMS: atom_id res chain seq x y z
N GLU A 1 -2.29 13.17 8.35
CA GLU A 1 -1.95 13.69 9.69
C GLU A 1 -2.92 13.14 10.72
N ASP A 2 -4.19 12.97 10.34
CA ASP A 2 -5.29 12.42 11.12
C ASP A 2 -4.99 11.08 11.81
N ALA A 3 -4.32 10.12 11.15
CA ALA A 3 -4.01 8.83 11.76
C ALA A 3 -3.02 8.95 12.93
N LEU A 4 -2.08 9.90 12.88
CA LEU A 4 -1.14 10.14 13.98
C LEU A 4 -1.83 10.70 15.20
N GLU A 5 -2.83 11.58 14.99
CA GLU A 5 -3.63 12.16 16.08
C GLU A 5 -4.56 11.12 16.71
N ASN A 6 -5.19 10.26 15.90
CA ASN A 6 -6.18 9.30 16.39
C ASN A 6 -5.58 8.02 16.99
N VAL A 7 -4.46 7.52 16.45
CA VAL A 7 -3.83 6.26 16.88
C VAL A 7 -2.63 6.51 17.82
N GLY A 8 -1.97 7.66 17.64
CA GLY A 8 -0.72 7.99 18.32
C GLY A 8 0.51 7.49 17.55
N ALA A 9 1.56 8.32 17.51
CA ALA A 9 2.78 8.04 16.74
C ALA A 9 3.46 6.71 17.11
N ASN A 10 3.41 6.31 18.38
CA ASN A 10 4.04 5.07 18.86
C ASN A 10 3.29 3.81 18.42
N ASN A 11 2.00 3.92 18.12
CA ASN A 11 1.12 2.79 17.78
C ASN A 11 0.89 2.67 16.27
N LEU A 12 1.21 3.71 15.49
CA LEU A 12 1.07 3.68 14.04
C LEU A 12 2.31 3.07 13.38
N GLU A 13 2.10 2.11 12.48
CA GLU A 13 3.12 1.65 11.54
C GLU A 13 2.70 2.00 10.11
N VAL A 14 3.67 2.37 9.27
CA VAL A 14 3.40 2.77 7.88
C VAL A 14 4.20 1.90 6.95
N TYR A 15 3.51 1.02 6.23
CA TYR A 15 4.09 0.22 5.16
C TYR A 15 4.13 1.04 3.88
N ILE A 16 5.23 0.97 3.14
CA ILE A 16 5.47 1.74 1.91
C ILE A 16 5.99 0.84 0.79
N ARG A 17 5.65 1.21 -0.45
CA ARG A 17 6.16 0.56 -1.64
C ARG A 17 6.19 1.54 -2.80
N GLU A 18 7.30 1.53 -3.51
CA GLU A 18 7.46 2.10 -4.85
C GLU A 18 7.57 0.96 -5.87
N PHE A 19 6.91 1.08 -7.01
CA PHE A 19 6.87 0.02 -8.02
C PHE A 19 6.63 0.58 -9.43
N LEU A 20 6.99 -0.20 -10.45
CA LEU A 20 6.74 0.13 -11.85
C LEU A 20 5.54 -0.68 -12.38
N PRO A 21 4.40 -0.04 -12.70
CA PRO A 21 3.32 -0.71 -13.42
C PRO A 21 3.83 -1.36 -14.71
N LEU A 22 3.45 -2.62 -14.97
CA LEU A 22 3.96 -3.38 -16.11
C LEU A 22 3.73 -2.65 -17.44
N GLU A 23 2.60 -1.97 -17.60
CA GLU A 23 2.25 -1.19 -18.79
C GLU A 23 3.20 -0.01 -19.04
N TRP A 24 3.95 0.44 -18.03
CA TRP A 24 4.93 1.52 -18.13
C TRP A 24 6.34 1.02 -18.47
N SER A 25 6.59 -0.29 -18.38
CA SER A 25 7.92 -0.88 -18.63
C SER A 25 8.36 -0.80 -20.10
N LEU A 26 7.42 -0.82 -21.05
CA LEU A 26 7.72 -0.84 -22.48
C LEU A 26 7.84 0.56 -23.12
N PRO A 27 6.97 1.54 -22.81
CA PRO A 27 7.07 2.86 -23.43
C PRO A 27 8.27 3.66 -22.87
N ALA A 28 9.22 4.03 -23.74
CA ALA A 28 10.43 4.77 -23.36
C ALA A 28 10.17 6.08 -22.61
N GLY A 29 9.01 6.71 -22.82
CA GLY A 29 8.60 7.94 -22.13
C GLY A 29 8.02 7.74 -20.73
N ARG A 30 7.78 6.49 -20.28
CA ARG A 30 7.18 6.20 -18.96
C ARG A 30 8.01 5.30 -18.06
N SER A 31 9.08 4.70 -18.57
CA SER A 31 9.98 3.82 -17.79
C SER A 31 10.74 4.52 -16.66
N HIS A 32 10.68 5.85 -16.56
CA HIS A 32 11.29 6.66 -15.49
C HIS A 32 10.26 7.13 -14.44
N HIS A 33 8.99 6.74 -14.56
CA HIS A 33 7.95 7.04 -13.58
C HIS A 33 7.66 5.80 -12.74
N ASN A 34 7.51 6.00 -11.43
CA ASN A 34 7.09 4.96 -10.52
C ASN A 34 5.74 5.31 -9.87
N ALA A 35 4.97 4.26 -9.59
CA ALA A 35 3.80 4.33 -8.75
C ALA A 35 4.22 4.12 -7.29
N PHE A 36 3.38 4.58 -6.37
CA PHE A 36 3.65 4.52 -4.94
C PHE A 36 2.40 4.13 -4.17
N THR A 37 2.55 3.30 -3.14
CA THR A 37 1.47 2.97 -2.21
C THR A 37 1.96 2.99 -0.78
N LYS A 38 1.05 3.34 0.15
CA LYS A 38 1.28 3.19 1.59
C LYS A 38 0.07 2.65 2.31
N VAL A 39 0.31 1.79 3.29
CA VAL A 39 -0.70 1.20 4.17
C VAL A 39 -0.37 1.60 5.61
N LEU A 40 -1.33 2.24 6.28
CA LEU A 40 -1.22 2.72 7.65
C LEU A 40 -1.95 1.72 8.56
N VAL A 41 -1.23 1.19 9.55
CA VAL A 41 -1.70 0.12 10.42
C VAL A 41 -1.59 0.54 11.87
N ASP A 42 -2.65 0.38 12.63
CA ASP A 42 -2.60 0.46 14.09
C ASP A 42 -2.04 -0.84 14.65
N LYS A 43 -0.83 -0.80 15.22
CA LYS A 43 -0.12 -1.95 15.79
C LYS A 43 -0.87 -2.60 16.96
N THR A 44 -1.74 -1.87 17.64
CA THR A 44 -2.49 -2.41 18.79
C THR A 44 -3.66 -3.27 18.36
N SER A 45 -4.35 -2.88 17.29
CA SER A 45 -5.57 -3.55 16.81
C SER A 45 -5.39 -4.35 15.51
N ASP A 46 -4.22 -4.27 14.87
CA ASP A 46 -3.91 -4.80 13.53
C ASP A 46 -4.77 -4.20 12.41
N LYS A 47 -5.59 -3.17 12.71
CA LYS A 47 -6.50 -2.56 11.73
C LYS A 47 -5.75 -1.69 10.75
N VAL A 48 -6.13 -1.79 9.49
CA VAL A 48 -5.74 -0.83 8.46
C VAL A 48 -6.57 0.44 8.64
N VAL A 49 -5.91 1.52 9.03
CA VAL A 49 -6.53 2.82 9.30
C VAL A 49 -6.41 3.79 8.11
N GLY A 50 -5.60 3.44 7.12
CA GLY A 50 -5.46 4.22 5.89
C GLY A 50 -4.74 3.44 4.80
N ILE A 51 -5.16 3.64 3.54
CA ILE A 51 -4.44 3.17 2.36
C ILE A 51 -4.38 4.34 1.39
N HIS A 52 -3.21 4.59 0.81
CA HIS A 52 -3.05 5.59 -0.24
C HIS A 52 -2.34 4.95 -1.42
N PHE A 53 -2.82 5.25 -2.62
CA PHE A 53 -2.30 4.72 -3.86
C PHE A 53 -2.13 5.86 -4.87
N LEU A 54 -0.93 5.99 -5.40
CA LEU A 54 -0.56 6.91 -6.47
C LEU A 54 -0.09 6.07 -7.66
N GLY A 55 -0.92 5.99 -8.69
CA GLY A 55 -0.65 5.16 -9.85
C GLY A 55 -1.81 5.13 -10.83
N PRO A 56 -1.71 4.34 -11.91
CA PRO A 56 -2.80 4.19 -12.87
C PRO A 56 -4.03 3.56 -12.20
N ASN A 57 -5.23 3.94 -12.63
CA ASN A 57 -6.50 3.35 -12.18
C ASN A 57 -6.74 3.45 -10.66
N ALA A 58 -6.19 4.48 -10.00
CA ALA A 58 -6.27 4.62 -8.53
C ALA A 58 -7.70 4.54 -7.97
N GLY A 59 -8.69 5.10 -8.68
CA GLY A 59 -10.11 4.98 -8.29
C GLY A 59 -10.59 3.53 -8.24
N GLU A 60 -10.31 2.76 -9.29
CA GLU A 60 -10.72 1.35 -9.40
C GLU A 60 -10.03 0.46 -8.36
N VAL A 61 -8.73 0.68 -8.14
CA VAL A 61 -7.96 -0.02 -7.11
C VAL A 61 -8.54 0.27 -5.73
N MET A 62 -8.74 1.56 -5.41
CA MET A 62 -9.13 1.96 -4.07
C MET A 62 -10.60 1.69 -3.73
N GLN A 63 -11.49 1.56 -4.71
CA GLN A 63 -12.91 1.28 -4.48
C GLN A 63 -13.13 -0.01 -3.68
N GLY A 64 -12.43 -1.09 -4.04
CA GLY A 64 -12.51 -2.38 -3.34
C GLY A 64 -11.94 -2.31 -1.91
N TYR A 65 -10.76 -1.68 -1.76
CA TYR A 65 -10.15 -1.49 -0.44
C TYR A 65 -10.97 -0.60 0.48
N GLY A 66 -11.67 0.41 -0.06
CA GLY A 66 -12.61 1.24 0.71
C GLY A 66 -13.73 0.41 1.33
N ALA A 67 -14.31 -0.53 0.57
CA ALA A 67 -15.30 -1.47 1.09
C ALA A 67 -14.69 -2.42 2.14
N ALA A 68 -13.48 -2.93 1.92
CA ALA A 68 -12.80 -3.81 2.86
C ALA A 68 -12.48 -3.09 4.19
N MET A 69 -11.97 -1.86 4.14
CA MET A 69 -11.70 -1.04 5.32
C MET A 69 -12.98 -0.74 6.12
N LYS A 70 -14.10 -0.48 5.44
CA LYS A 70 -15.40 -0.31 6.11
C LYS A 70 -15.85 -1.56 6.88
N ASN A 71 -15.38 -2.74 6.47
CA ASN A 71 -15.63 -4.04 7.11
C ASN A 71 -14.50 -4.47 8.07
N GLY A 72 -13.61 -3.56 8.47
CA GLY A 72 -12.59 -3.84 9.49
C GLY A 72 -11.37 -4.60 8.98
N LEU A 73 -10.94 -4.33 7.74
CA LEU A 73 -9.70 -4.87 7.16
C LEU A 73 -8.52 -4.76 8.15
N THR A 74 -7.82 -5.88 8.33
CA THR A 74 -6.58 -5.95 9.12
C THR A 74 -5.37 -6.19 8.23
N TYR A 75 -4.18 -5.80 8.68
CA TYR A 75 -2.94 -6.07 7.96
C TYR A 75 -2.68 -7.57 7.80
N SER A 76 -3.00 -8.38 8.82
CA SER A 76 -2.94 -9.84 8.71
C SER A 76 -3.83 -10.40 7.60
N THR A 77 -5.03 -9.86 7.42
CA THR A 77 -5.94 -10.27 6.32
C THR A 77 -5.38 -9.83 4.97
N LEU A 78 -4.84 -8.61 4.91
CA LEU A 78 -4.22 -8.06 3.71
C LEU A 78 -3.07 -8.96 3.22
N LYS A 79 -2.14 -9.34 4.11
CA LYS A 79 -0.99 -10.21 3.80
C LYS A 79 -1.35 -11.65 3.44
N LYS A 80 -2.52 -12.13 3.88
CA LYS A 80 -3.04 -13.46 3.51
C LYS A 80 -3.75 -13.45 2.15
N THR A 81 -4.05 -12.27 1.62
CA THR A 81 -4.72 -12.14 0.32
C THR A 81 -3.71 -12.41 -0.79
N VAL A 82 -4.07 -13.30 -1.71
CA VAL A 82 -3.23 -13.61 -2.88
C VAL A 82 -3.35 -12.48 -3.90
N GLY A 83 -2.21 -11.97 -4.35
CA GLY A 83 -2.15 -10.97 -5.42
C GLY A 83 -2.62 -11.55 -6.76
N ILE A 84 -3.30 -10.72 -7.55
CA ILE A 84 -3.63 -11.04 -8.94
C ILE A 84 -2.50 -10.50 -9.81
N HIS A 85 -1.80 -11.38 -10.51
CA HIS A 85 -0.62 -10.99 -11.31
C HIS A 85 -0.90 -11.04 -12.82
N PRO A 86 -0.44 -10.07 -13.63
CA PRO A 86 0.22 -8.81 -13.22
C PRO A 86 -0.81 -7.69 -12.98
N THR A 87 -0.84 -7.10 -11.78
CA THR A 87 -1.67 -5.91 -11.50
C THR A 87 -0.99 -4.94 -10.55
N SER A 88 -1.16 -3.63 -10.75
CA SER A 88 -0.66 -2.64 -9.79
C SER A 88 -1.26 -2.76 -8.38
N SER A 89 -2.45 -3.36 -8.25
CA SER A 89 -3.13 -3.55 -6.97
C SER A 89 -2.45 -4.64 -6.11
N GLU A 90 -1.73 -5.59 -6.73
CA GLU A 90 -1.08 -6.69 -6.01
C GLU A 90 -0.01 -6.20 -5.03
N GLU A 91 0.61 -5.06 -5.32
CA GLU A 91 1.61 -4.41 -4.47
C GLU A 91 1.09 -4.04 -3.07
N ILE A 92 -0.22 -3.79 -2.94
CA ILE A 92 -0.84 -3.49 -1.64
C ILE A 92 -0.90 -4.76 -0.77
N VAL A 93 -1.14 -5.93 -1.35
CA VAL A 93 -1.27 -7.19 -0.58
C VAL A 93 0.07 -7.85 -0.30
N THR A 94 1.13 -7.51 -1.04
CA THR A 94 2.49 -8.01 -0.81
C THR A 94 3.35 -7.07 0.03
N ILE A 95 2.89 -5.84 0.31
CA ILE A 95 3.63 -4.79 1.03
C ILE A 95 4.26 -5.30 2.35
N ALA A 96 5.48 -4.87 2.65
CA ALA A 96 6.23 -5.36 3.83
C ALA A 96 7.21 -4.34 4.41
N ILE A 97 7.77 -3.46 3.58
CA ILE A 97 8.74 -2.44 3.99
C ILE A 97 8.03 -1.40 4.83
N THR A 98 8.57 -1.08 6.00
CA THR A 98 8.01 -0.04 6.88
C THR A 98 8.84 1.23 6.82
N LYS A 99 8.17 2.36 7.00
CA LYS A 99 8.85 3.66 7.14
C LYS A 99 9.79 3.66 8.36
N SER A 100 9.44 2.91 9.42
CA SER A 100 10.23 2.79 10.64
C SER A 100 11.53 1.98 10.45
N SER A 101 11.60 1.06 9.48
CA SER A 101 12.82 0.29 9.21
C SER A 101 13.90 1.10 8.51
N GLY A 102 13.52 2.20 7.83
CA GLY A 102 14.43 3.05 7.08
C GLY A 102 14.90 2.45 5.75
N GLU A 103 14.36 1.29 5.37
CA GLU A 103 14.63 0.67 4.07
C GLU A 103 13.99 1.47 2.93
N ASP A 104 14.58 1.34 1.73
CA ASP A 104 14.09 2.00 0.52
C ASP A 104 12.74 1.41 0.09
N ALA A 105 11.76 2.24 -0.24
CA ALA A 105 10.43 1.81 -0.68
C ALA A 105 10.46 0.98 -1.97
N ALA A 106 11.51 1.12 -2.79
CA ALA A 106 11.72 0.35 -4.00
C ALA A 106 12.34 -1.04 -3.73
N ALA A 107 12.78 -1.34 -2.49
CA ALA A 107 13.58 -2.54 -2.17
C ALA A 107 12.81 -3.88 -2.17
N GLY A 108 11.78 -4.06 -2.99
CA GLY A 108 11.12 -5.36 -3.14
C GLY A 108 10.11 -5.46 -4.28
N GLY A 109 10.31 -4.67 -5.34
CA GLY A 109 9.66 -4.81 -6.64
C GLY A 109 10.71 -5.10 -7.71
#